data_AF-A0A2X2L8U9-F1
#
_entry.id   AF-A0A2X2L8U9-F1
#
_cell.length_a   1.000
_cell.length_b   1.000
_cell.length_c   1.000
_cell.angle_alpha   90.00
_cell.angle_beta   90.00
_cell.angle_gamma   90.00
#
_symmetry.space_group_name_H-M   'P 1'
#
loop_
_entity.id
_entity.type
_entity.pdbx_description
1 polymer ?
#
loop_
_entity_poly.entity_id
_entity_poly.type
_entity_poly.pdbx_seq_one_letter_code
_entity_poly.pdbx_strand_id
1 'polypeptide(L)'
;MLTLGTEYIFSELMVASNTDKRSMLADVANMLTRQVTTLRIKTSTVQQPLVSVGRNLQGDQLCQYHYQICRPGTDMSEQDRNAYKGRAYFHRAFRYMALVFEYGDVPLVTTIIDVPKQNYRSTKRDAILQMITKDMEFAVQWVPDQKNMNLIGLINKGAAACFWQNVTSP
;
A
#
# COMPACT_ATOMS: atom_id res chain seq x y z
N MET A 1 -3.75 4.13 3.56
CA MET A 1 -4.75 5.11 3.07
C MET A 1 -4.08 5.84 1.93
N LEU A 2 -4.66 5.75 0.73
CA LEU A 2 -4.24 6.55 -0.41
C LEU A 2 -4.41 8.01 -0.01
N THR A 3 -3.32 8.77 -0.02
CA THR A 3 -3.41 10.18 0.26
C THR A 3 -4.00 10.83 -0.98
N LEU A 4 -5.31 11.13 -0.98
CA LEU A 4 -5.97 11.94 -2.02
C LEU A 4 -5.09 13.14 -2.40
N GLY A 5 -4.47 13.77 -1.40
CA GLY A 5 -3.57 14.90 -1.59
C GLY A 5 -2.33 14.64 -2.44
N THR A 6 -1.82 13.40 -2.59
CA THR A 6 -0.73 13.08 -3.54
C THR A 6 -1.23 12.91 -4.96
N GLU A 7 -2.35 12.21 -5.14
CA GLU A 7 -2.95 11.97 -6.46
C GLU A 7 -3.38 13.30 -7.11
N TYR A 8 -3.93 14.20 -6.31
CA TYR A 8 -4.27 15.55 -6.75
C TYR A 8 -3.04 16.30 -7.29
N ILE A 9 -1.85 16.17 -6.67
CA ILE A 9 -0.64 16.92 -7.10
C ILE A 9 -0.21 16.56 -8.52
N PHE A 10 -0.38 15.31 -8.92
CA PHE A 10 -0.06 14.84 -10.27
C PHE A 10 -1.21 14.99 -11.26
N SER A 11 -2.37 15.47 -10.80
CA SER A 11 -3.55 15.73 -11.61
C SER A 11 -3.59 17.20 -12.06
N GLU A 12 -4.14 17.44 -13.24
CA GLU A 12 -4.40 18.79 -13.77
C GLU A 12 -5.37 19.61 -12.88
N LEU A 13 -6.05 18.97 -11.93
CA LEU A 13 -6.96 19.63 -10.99
C LEU A 13 -6.24 20.44 -9.90
N MET A 14 -4.94 20.17 -9.64
CA MET A 14 -4.20 20.95 -8.64
C MET A 14 -3.58 22.20 -9.24
N VAL A 15 -4.30 23.31 -9.09
CA VAL A 15 -3.72 24.65 -9.21
C VAL A 15 -3.33 25.15 -7.82
N ALA A 16 -2.04 25.38 -7.61
CA ALA A 16 -1.57 26.05 -6.40
C ALA A 16 -2.03 27.52 -6.41
N SER A 17 -3.09 27.84 -5.66
CA SER A 17 -3.71 29.17 -5.62
C SER A 17 -2.94 30.20 -4.79
N ASN A 18 -1.79 29.84 -4.21
CA ASN A 18 -0.98 30.74 -3.39
C ASN A 18 -0.14 31.68 -4.26
N THR A 19 -0.66 32.87 -4.54
CA THR A 19 0.04 33.92 -5.33
C THR A 19 1.30 34.47 -4.65
N ASP A 20 1.50 34.22 -3.35
CA ASP A 20 2.58 34.78 -2.53
C ASP A 20 3.79 33.85 -2.33
N LYS A 21 3.71 32.58 -2.77
CA LYS A 21 4.80 31.62 -2.62
C LYS A 21 5.85 31.80 -3.70
N ARG A 22 7.07 32.18 -3.31
CA ARG A 22 8.26 32.27 -4.20
C ARG A 22 8.66 30.93 -4.85
N SER A 23 8.32 29.81 -4.21
CA SER A 23 8.60 28.46 -4.71
C SER A 23 7.27 27.74 -4.93
N MET A 24 6.63 28.05 -6.06
CA MET A 24 5.63 27.15 -6.64
C MET A 24 6.32 25.82 -7.01
N LEU A 25 5.58 24.74 -7.30
CA LEU A 25 6.12 23.44 -7.73
C LEU A 25 6.83 23.48 -9.11
N ALA A 26 7.50 24.59 -9.44
CA ALA A 26 8.19 24.84 -10.69
C ALA A 26 9.63 24.27 -10.68
N ASP A 27 10.25 24.12 -9.51
CA ASP A 27 11.60 23.55 -9.36
C ASP A 27 11.61 22.39 -8.35
N VAL A 28 10.95 21.31 -8.73
CA VAL A 28 10.83 20.10 -7.91
C VAL A 28 12.20 19.43 -7.70
N ALA A 29 13.10 19.53 -8.68
CA ALA A 29 14.42 18.92 -8.61
C ALA A 29 15.25 19.47 -7.46
N ASN A 30 15.35 20.80 -7.31
CA ASN A 30 16.09 21.40 -6.21
C ASN A 30 15.38 21.22 -4.85
N MET A 31 14.05 21.16 -4.83
CA MET A 31 13.27 20.92 -3.60
C MET A 31 13.41 19.48 -3.05
N LEU A 32 13.71 18.50 -3.91
CA LEU A 32 13.95 17.11 -3.52
C LEU A 32 15.40 16.85 -3.09
N THR A 33 16.32 17.79 -3.30
CA THR A 33 17.69 17.66 -2.78
C THR A 33 17.70 17.81 -1.26
N ARG A 34 18.49 16.96 -0.59
CA ARG A 34 18.58 16.87 0.87
C ARG A 34 19.14 18.18 1.47
N GLN A 35 18.29 19.15 1.73
CA GLN A 35 18.67 20.29 2.59
C GLN A 35 18.63 19.84 4.05
N VAL A 36 19.84 19.77 4.62
CA VAL A 36 20.12 19.40 6.00
C VAL A 36 19.71 20.56 6.91
N THR A 37 18.44 20.65 7.32
CA THR A 37 18.11 21.39 8.55
C THR A 37 16.73 21.03 9.11
N THR A 38 16.76 20.49 10.34
CA THR A 38 15.74 20.63 11.39
C THR A 38 14.31 20.12 11.11
N LEU A 39 14.01 18.93 11.62
CA LEU A 39 12.95 18.62 12.60
C LEU A 39 11.59 19.34 12.48
N ARG A 40 11.17 19.71 11.28
CA ARG A 40 9.80 20.14 11.01
C ARG A 40 9.38 19.54 9.69
N ILE A 41 9.04 18.26 9.75
CA ILE A 41 8.26 17.53 8.76
C ILE A 41 6.85 18.15 8.74
N LYS A 42 6.75 19.43 8.37
CA LYS A 42 5.56 19.95 7.74
C LYS A 42 5.68 19.46 6.31
N THR A 43 5.15 18.27 6.07
CA THR A 43 4.25 17.94 4.94
C THR A 43 4.17 19.01 3.85
N SER A 44 5.32 19.38 3.25
CA SER A 44 5.30 20.16 2.03
C SER A 44 4.72 19.23 0.97
N THR A 45 3.83 19.76 0.16
CA THR A 45 3.19 19.09 -0.98
C THR A 45 4.19 18.23 -1.76
N VAL A 46 5.45 18.69 -1.89
CA VAL A 46 6.56 18.03 -2.59
C VAL A 46 7.06 16.74 -1.94
N GLN A 47 7.05 16.63 -0.61
CA GLN A 47 7.60 15.47 0.11
C GLN A 47 6.54 14.37 0.32
N GLN A 48 5.28 14.66 0.05
CA GLN A 48 4.16 13.74 0.23
C GLN A 48 4.28 12.43 -0.55
N PRO A 49 4.82 12.39 -1.79
CA PRO A 49 5.04 11.13 -2.52
C PRO A 49 6.04 10.20 -1.81
N LEU A 50 7.19 10.72 -1.35
CA LEU A 50 8.15 9.88 -0.63
C LEU A 50 7.57 9.35 0.69
N VAL A 51 6.81 10.19 1.40
CA VAL A 51 6.14 9.80 2.65
C VAL A 51 5.01 8.81 2.37
N SER A 52 4.28 8.92 1.27
CA SER A 52 3.21 7.97 0.90
C SER A 52 3.78 6.60 0.58
N VAL A 53 4.85 6.52 -0.21
CA VAL A 53 5.59 5.28 -0.49
C VAL A 53 6.11 4.66 0.81
N GLY A 54 6.75 5.46 1.68
CA GLY A 54 7.23 5.00 2.99
C GLY A 54 6.12 4.44 3.88
N ARG A 55 4.95 5.10 3.93
CA ARG A 55 3.77 4.62 4.68
C ARG A 55 3.17 3.34 4.09
N ASN A 56 3.20 3.18 2.76
CA ASN A 56 2.71 1.97 2.12
C ASN A 56 3.62 0.78 2.40
N LEU A 57 4.94 0.96 2.33
CA LEU A 57 5.92 -0.07 2.68
C LEU A 57 5.86 -0.47 4.17
N GLN A 58 5.74 0.50 5.09
CA GLN A 58 5.52 0.20 6.52
C GLN A 58 4.22 -0.57 6.76
N GLY A 59 3.16 -0.24 6.02
CA GLY A 59 1.90 -0.95 6.13
C GLY A 59 1.93 -2.37 5.58
N ASP A 60 2.79 -2.66 4.60
CA ASP A 60 3.03 -4.01 4.11
C ASP A 60 3.73 -4.87 5.18
N GLN A 61 4.75 -4.31 5.86
CA GLN A 61 5.39 -4.95 7.01
C GLN A 61 4.39 -5.30 8.13
N LEU A 62 3.39 -4.45 8.36
CA LEU A 62 2.31 -4.75 9.31
C LEU A 62 1.44 -5.93 8.85
N CYS A 63 1.13 -6.04 7.55
CA CYS A 63 0.40 -7.18 6.99
C CYS A 63 1.22 -8.48 7.15
N GLN A 64 2.53 -8.38 6.91
CA GLN A 64 3.48 -9.47 7.09
C GLN A 64 3.58 -9.93 8.56
N TYR A 65 3.54 -8.98 9.49
CA TYR A 65 3.51 -9.26 10.93
C TYR A 65 2.25 -10.03 11.34
N HIS A 66 1.07 -9.67 10.78
CA HIS A 66 -0.17 -10.43 11.01
C HIS A 66 -0.08 -11.86 10.49
N TYR A 67 0.58 -12.08 9.34
CA TYR A 67 0.86 -13.43 8.83
C TYR A 67 1.75 -14.22 9.80
N GLN A 68 2.78 -13.59 10.36
CA GLN A 68 3.70 -14.22 11.31
C GLN A 68 3.00 -14.67 12.60
N ILE A 69 2.06 -13.87 13.12
CA ILE A 69 1.23 -14.23 14.29
C ILE A 69 0.31 -15.42 13.96
N CYS A 70 -0.19 -15.50 12.72
CA CYS A 70 -1.06 -16.57 12.25
C CYS A 70 -0.32 -17.86 11.85
N ARG A 71 0.93 -18.06 12.31
CA ARG A 71 1.70 -19.29 12.06
C ARG A 71 1.10 -20.51 12.78
N PRO A 72 1.30 -21.74 12.25
CA PRO A 72 0.86 -22.96 12.92
C PRO A 72 1.58 -23.13 14.26
N GLY A 73 0.82 -23.33 15.34
CA GLY A 73 1.32 -23.39 16.73
C GLY A 73 0.53 -22.55 17.73
N THR A 74 -0.45 -21.76 17.27
CA THR A 74 -1.42 -21.04 18.09
C THR A 74 -2.74 -21.80 18.19
N ASP A 75 -3.48 -21.68 19.31
CA ASP A 75 -4.76 -22.34 19.64
C ASP A 75 -5.96 -21.89 18.77
N MET A 76 -5.72 -21.59 17.50
CA MET A 76 -6.71 -21.09 16.56
C MET A 76 -7.13 -22.17 15.56
N SER A 77 -8.42 -22.19 15.22
CA SER A 77 -8.93 -23.03 14.14
C SER A 77 -8.25 -22.71 12.81
N GLU A 78 -8.08 -23.70 11.94
CA GLU A 78 -7.46 -23.51 10.63
C GLU A 78 -8.28 -22.56 9.75
N GLN A 79 -9.61 -22.58 9.89
CA GLN A 79 -10.52 -21.71 9.18
C GLN A 79 -10.33 -20.24 9.56
N ASP A 80 -10.28 -19.93 10.86
CA ASP A 80 -10.06 -18.56 11.33
C ASP A 80 -8.68 -18.06 10.92
N ARG A 81 -7.66 -18.92 11.02
CA ARG A 81 -6.29 -18.61 10.59
C ARG A 81 -6.25 -18.24 9.10
N ASN A 82 -6.91 -18.99 8.24
CA ASN A 82 -6.94 -18.71 6.81
C ASN A 82 -7.76 -17.45 6.49
N ALA A 83 -8.83 -17.18 7.25
CA ALA A 83 -9.56 -15.92 7.14
C ALA A 83 -8.68 -14.71 7.49
N TYR A 84 -7.88 -14.77 8.57
CA TYR A 84 -6.93 -13.70 8.91
C TYR A 84 -5.85 -13.53 7.84
N LYS A 85 -5.30 -14.63 7.31
CA LYS A 85 -4.35 -14.58 6.19
C LYS A 85 -4.96 -13.94 4.94
N GLY A 86 -6.19 -14.29 4.59
CA GLY A 86 -6.91 -13.70 3.46
C GLY A 86 -7.08 -12.19 3.60
N ARG A 87 -7.42 -11.71 4.80
CA ARG A 87 -7.51 -10.27 5.09
C ARG A 87 -6.16 -9.56 4.97
N ALA A 88 -5.09 -10.18 5.47
CA ALA A 88 -3.74 -9.63 5.36
C ALA A 88 -3.29 -9.52 3.89
N TYR A 89 -3.53 -10.55 3.08
CA TYR A 89 -3.23 -10.54 1.65
C TYR A 89 -4.05 -9.49 0.89
N PHE A 90 -5.32 -9.29 1.26
CA PHE A 90 -6.11 -8.21 0.69
C PHE A 90 -5.47 -6.83 0.90
N HIS A 91 -5.03 -6.53 2.13
CA HIS A 91 -4.38 -5.26 2.43
C HIS A 91 -3.04 -5.08 1.70
N ARG A 92 -2.25 -6.15 1.58
CA ARG A 92 -1.00 -6.14 0.82
C ARG A 92 -1.25 -5.79 -0.65
N ALA A 93 -2.12 -6.56 -1.30
CA ALA A 93 -2.42 -6.39 -2.71
C ALA A 93 -3.07 -5.04 -3.02
N PHE A 94 -3.94 -4.51 -2.14
CA PHE A 94 -4.48 -3.16 -2.28
C PHE A 94 -3.41 -2.07 -2.28
N ARG A 95 -2.38 -2.18 -1.41
CA ARG A 95 -1.28 -1.21 -1.32
C ARG A 95 -0.36 -1.28 -2.54
N TYR A 96 0.03 -2.49 -2.95
CA TYR A 96 0.90 -2.68 -4.11
C TYR A 96 0.19 -2.30 -5.41
N MET A 97 -1.12 -2.51 -5.52
CA MET A 97 -1.88 -2.06 -6.67
C MET A 97 -1.70 -0.54 -6.87
N ALA A 98 -1.94 0.25 -5.82
CA ALA A 98 -1.77 1.70 -5.91
C ALA A 98 -0.34 2.12 -6.27
N LEU A 99 0.66 1.50 -5.63
CA LEU A 99 2.07 1.81 -5.91
C LEU A 99 2.46 1.49 -7.36
N VAL A 100 1.98 0.37 -7.91
CA VAL A 100 2.26 -0.03 -9.28
C VAL A 100 1.60 0.89 -10.30
N PHE A 101 0.40 1.40 -10.02
CA PHE A 101 -0.27 2.33 -10.92
C PHE A 101 0.33 3.74 -10.90
N GLU A 102 0.81 4.21 -9.75
CA GLU A 102 1.40 5.55 -9.62
C GLU A 102 2.87 5.60 -10.06
N TYR A 103 3.67 4.57 -9.73
CA TYR A 103 5.14 4.60 -9.91
C TYR A 103 5.67 3.53 -10.87
N GLY A 104 4.85 2.56 -11.29
CA GLY A 104 5.29 1.46 -12.16
C GLY A 104 6.11 0.40 -11.41
N ASP A 105 7.43 0.40 -11.63
CA ASP A 105 8.34 -0.60 -11.06
C ASP A 105 8.75 -0.23 -9.63
N VAL A 106 8.31 -1.04 -8.66
CA VAL A 106 8.47 -0.78 -7.23
C VAL A 106 9.22 -1.93 -6.56
N PRO A 107 10.06 -1.68 -5.54
CA PRO A 107 10.68 -2.75 -4.77
C PRO A 107 9.63 -3.55 -3.99
N LEU A 108 9.68 -4.87 -4.13
CA LEU A 108 8.80 -5.78 -3.43
C LEU A 108 9.44 -6.24 -2.11
N VAL A 109 8.72 -6.10 -0.99
CA VAL A 109 9.20 -6.48 0.35
C VAL A 109 8.26 -7.52 0.96
N THR A 110 8.50 -8.81 0.70
CA THR A 110 7.64 -9.91 1.19
C THR A 110 8.08 -10.50 2.53
N THR A 111 8.99 -9.87 3.25
CA THR A 111 9.52 -10.40 4.52
C THR A 111 9.66 -9.28 5.54
N ILE A 112 9.39 -9.61 6.80
CA ILE A 112 9.73 -8.72 7.91
C ILE A 112 11.24 -8.59 7.95
N ILE A 113 11.74 -7.35 7.90
CA ILE A 113 13.15 -7.04 8.01
C ILE A 113 13.49 -6.68 9.45
N ASP A 114 14.26 -7.53 10.11
CA ASP A 114 14.72 -7.28 11.49
C ASP A 114 15.91 -6.31 11.53
N VAL A 115 16.66 -6.23 10.43
CA VAL A 115 17.87 -5.41 10.28
C VAL A 115 17.65 -4.37 9.18
N PRO A 116 18.10 -3.10 9.36
CA PRO A 116 17.97 -2.08 8.35
C PRO A 116 18.70 -2.46 7.06
N LYS A 117 17.93 -2.82 6.03
CA LYS A 117 18.41 -3.08 4.68
C LYS A 117 18.23 -1.84 3.83
N GLN A 118 19.27 -1.42 3.12
CA GLN A 118 19.23 -0.28 2.19
C GLN A 118 19.24 -0.72 0.71
N ASN A 119 19.65 -1.96 0.43
CA ASN A 119 19.83 -2.47 -0.92
C ASN A 119 18.54 -3.10 -1.48
N TYR A 120 17.52 -2.27 -1.75
CA TYR A 120 16.31 -2.69 -2.46
C TYR A 120 16.52 -2.58 -3.97
N ARG A 121 15.93 -3.53 -4.71
CA ARG A 121 15.91 -3.53 -6.19
C ARG A 121 14.46 -3.45 -6.64
N SER A 122 14.21 -2.64 -7.67
CA SER A 122 12.88 -2.57 -8.28
C SER A 122 12.51 -3.92 -8.90
N THR A 123 11.25 -4.30 -8.75
CA THR A 123 10.68 -5.47 -9.41
C THR A 123 9.79 -5.02 -10.56
N LYS A 124 9.73 -5.83 -11.62
CA LYS A 124 8.91 -5.53 -12.79
C LYS A 124 7.43 -5.50 -12.41
N ARG A 125 6.69 -4.53 -12.96
CA ARG A 125 5.24 -4.40 -12.82
C ARG A 125 4.47 -5.73 -13.00
N ASP A 126 4.77 -6.48 -14.06
CA ASP A 126 4.06 -7.74 -14.36
C ASP A 126 4.18 -8.77 -13.24
N ALA A 127 5.35 -8.87 -12.61
CA ALA A 127 5.58 -9.78 -11.49
C ALA A 127 4.76 -9.36 -10.26
N ILE A 128 4.59 -8.06 -10.05
CA ILE A 128 3.78 -7.53 -8.94
C ILE A 128 2.30 -7.79 -9.20
N LEU A 129 1.81 -7.59 -10.44
CA LEU A 129 0.43 -7.90 -10.81
C LEU A 129 0.10 -9.40 -10.66
N GLN A 130 1.04 -10.28 -11.01
CA GLN A 130 0.91 -11.72 -10.76
C GLN A 130 0.88 -12.08 -9.28
N MET A 131 1.56 -11.32 -8.41
CA MET A 131 1.46 -11.52 -6.96
C MET A 131 0.10 -11.05 -6.44
N ILE A 132 -0.36 -9.87 -6.87
CA ILE A 132 -1.66 -9.29 -6.49
C ILE A 132 -2.81 -10.24 -6.84
N THR A 133 -2.79 -10.84 -8.02
CA THR A 133 -3.82 -11.79 -8.47
C THR A 133 -3.86 -13.04 -7.58
N LYS A 134 -2.72 -13.67 -7.29
CA LYS A 134 -2.64 -14.83 -6.38
C LYS A 134 -3.11 -14.52 -4.97
N ASP A 135 -2.75 -13.34 -4.45
CA ASP A 135 -3.16 -12.88 -3.13
C ASP A 135 -4.69 -12.68 -3.05
N MET A 136 -5.29 -12.19 -4.14
CA MET A 136 -6.72 -11.97 -4.24
C MET A 136 -7.51 -13.28 -4.39
N GLU A 137 -7.01 -14.23 -5.19
CA GLU A 137 -7.61 -15.57 -5.30
C GLU A 137 -7.68 -16.25 -3.93
N PHE A 138 -6.60 -16.18 -3.15
CA PHE A 138 -6.59 -16.67 -1.78
C PHE A 138 -7.58 -15.90 -0.89
N ALA A 139 -7.61 -14.57 -0.97
CA ALA A 139 -8.52 -13.76 -0.17
C ALA A 139 -9.99 -14.11 -0.45
N VAL A 140 -10.38 -14.28 -1.72
CA VAL A 140 -11.77 -14.63 -2.09
C VAL A 140 -12.17 -16.01 -1.58
N GLN A 141 -11.24 -16.96 -1.55
CA GLN A 141 -11.51 -18.32 -1.07
C GLN A 141 -11.77 -18.36 0.44
N TRP A 142 -11.01 -17.60 1.22
CA TRP A 142 -10.94 -17.75 2.68
C TRP A 142 -11.62 -16.65 3.50
N VAL A 143 -11.93 -15.49 2.91
CA VAL A 143 -12.60 -14.40 3.63
C VAL A 143 -14.10 -14.72 3.79
N PRO A 144 -14.69 -14.52 4.98
CA PRO A 144 -16.12 -14.76 5.20
C PRO A 144 -17.01 -13.76 4.46
N ASP A 145 -18.28 -14.13 4.27
CA ASP A 145 -19.31 -13.19 3.83
C ASP A 145 -19.66 -12.18 4.92
N GLN A 146 -20.10 -10.98 4.51
CA GLN A 146 -20.47 -9.91 5.44
C GLN A 146 -21.54 -10.33 6.45
N LYS A 147 -22.46 -11.22 6.05
CA LYS A 147 -23.54 -11.74 6.90
C LYS A 147 -23.01 -12.50 8.12
N ASN A 148 -21.80 -13.04 8.03
CA ASN A 148 -21.16 -13.83 9.08
C ASN A 148 -20.16 -12.99 9.91
N MET A 149 -20.11 -11.67 9.71
CA MET A 149 -19.22 -10.77 10.45
C MET A 149 -20.01 -9.84 11.37
N ASN A 150 -19.53 -9.68 12.60
CA ASN A 150 -20.14 -8.79 13.57
C ASN A 150 -19.70 -7.32 13.39
N LEU A 151 -18.49 -7.09 12.88
CA LEU A 151 -17.98 -5.74 12.62
C LEU A 151 -18.25 -5.29 11.18
N ILE A 152 -18.82 -4.10 11.06
CA ILE A 152 -19.02 -3.38 9.80
C ILE A 152 -17.72 -2.63 9.46
N GLY A 153 -17.26 -2.72 8.22
CA GLY A 153 -16.04 -2.06 7.73
C GLY A 153 -14.80 -2.96 7.65
N LEU A 154 -14.90 -4.22 8.08
CA LEU A 154 -13.86 -5.21 7.80
C LEU A 154 -13.95 -5.72 6.35
N ILE A 155 -12.83 -6.22 5.84
CA ILE A 155 -12.74 -6.86 4.53
C ILE A 155 -13.70 -8.05 4.50
N ASN A 156 -14.62 -8.03 3.54
CA ASN A 156 -15.56 -9.09 3.28
C ASN A 156 -15.31 -9.72 1.91
N LYS A 157 -15.89 -10.89 1.67
CA LYS A 157 -15.72 -11.62 0.41
C LYS A 157 -16.16 -10.82 -0.82
N GLY A 158 -17.24 -10.03 -0.69
CA GLY A 158 -17.74 -9.18 -1.77
C GLY A 158 -16.74 -8.09 -2.18
N ALA A 159 -16.08 -7.44 -1.22
CA ALA A 159 -15.06 -6.44 -1.47
C ALA A 159 -13.82 -7.04 -2.13
N ALA A 160 -13.38 -8.23 -1.68
CA ALA A 160 -12.28 -8.96 -2.30
C ALA A 160 -12.62 -9.36 -3.74
N ALA A 161 -13.84 -9.84 -4.00
CA ALA A 161 -14.28 -10.25 -5.33
C ALA A 161 -14.39 -9.05 -6.31
N CYS A 162 -14.97 -7.94 -5.87
CA CYS A 162 -15.06 -6.71 -6.66
C CYS A 162 -13.66 -6.19 -7.02
N PHE A 163 -12.76 -6.17 -6.05
CA PHE A 163 -11.38 -5.77 -6.30
C PHE A 163 -10.66 -6.69 -7.28
N TRP A 164 -10.84 -8.01 -7.12
CA TRP A 164 -10.24 -9.00 -8.02
C TRP A 164 -10.68 -8.80 -9.48
N GLN A 165 -11.98 -8.55 -9.71
CA GLN A 165 -12.51 -8.25 -11.04
C GLN A 165 -11.85 -7.04 -11.69
N ASN A 166 -11.56 -5.99 -10.92
CA ASN A 166 -10.89 -4.78 -11.42
C ASN A 166 -9.41 -5.02 -11.77
N VAL A 167 -8.76 -6.00 -11.14
CA VAL A 167 -7.35 -6.32 -11.43
C VAL A 167 -7.22 -7.23 -12.65
N THR A 168 -8.19 -8.13 -12.87
CA THR A 168 -8.16 -9.09 -13.99
C THR A 168 -8.70 -8.54 -15.30
N SER A 169 -9.41 -7.41 -15.25
CA SER A 169 -10.03 -6.77 -16.42
C SER A 169 -9.21 -5.52 -16.79
N PRO A 170 -8.23 -5.61 -17.71
CA PRO A 170 -7.47 -4.45 -18.19
C PRO A 170 -8.34 -3.51 -19.04
#